data_AF-A0A5R8QIH8-F1
#
_entry.id   AF-A0A5R8QIH8-F1
#
_cell.length_a   1.000
_cell.length_b   1.000
_cell.length_c   1.000
_cell.angle_alpha   90.00
_cell.angle_beta   90.00
_cell.angle_gamma   90.00
#
_symmetry.space_group_name_H-M   'P 1'
#
loop_
_entity.id
_entity.type
_entity.pdbx_description
1 polymer ?
#
loop_
_entity_poly.entity_id
_entity_poly.type
_entity_poly.pdbx_seq_one_letter_code
_entity_poly.pdbx_strand_id
1 'polypeptide(L)'
;MGRLLDAKHENERIVLGLLNTLASADVRSQRYIAAELGIALGLVNAYLKRCIRKGLVKVHGVPARRYAYYLTPQGLAEKSRLTVQYLSNSFSFFRLAKRDCARAFEAANALGFSRLVLAGQSDLAEIAILCAVEAGVTIVAVVDTCSAETKFLGVDRAGSFADVQAGFDAVLITDVTRAAQSFEAAVAACGAERVLAPALLGLGHLTQREGAA
;
A
#
# COMPACT_ATOMS: atom_id res chain seq x y z
N MET A 1 -8.40 17.53 -7.74
CA MET A 1 -6.93 17.43 -7.68
C MET A 1 -6.42 16.01 -7.39
N GLY A 2 -6.98 15.28 -6.40
CA GLY A 2 -6.54 13.92 -6.01
C GLY A 2 -6.53 12.87 -7.14
N ARG A 3 -7.66 12.67 -7.84
CA ARG A 3 -7.78 11.68 -8.94
C ARG A 3 -6.75 11.82 -10.08
N LEU A 4 -6.22 13.01 -10.33
CA LEU A 4 -5.21 13.25 -11.38
C LEU A 4 -3.79 12.90 -10.91
N LEU A 5 -3.50 13.05 -9.62
CA LEU A 5 -2.23 12.66 -9.01
C LEU A 5 -2.16 11.13 -8.90
N ASP A 6 -3.26 10.48 -8.52
CA ASP A 6 -3.35 9.02 -8.42
C ASP A 6 -3.14 8.35 -9.78
N ALA A 7 -3.83 8.84 -10.82
CA ALA A 7 -3.66 8.33 -12.18
C ALA A 7 -2.26 8.57 -12.75
N LYS A 8 -1.61 9.70 -12.40
CA LYS A 8 -0.23 9.99 -12.81
C LYS A 8 0.76 9.02 -12.15
N HIS A 9 0.64 8.80 -10.85
CA HIS A 9 1.49 7.86 -10.11
C HIS A 9 1.30 6.42 -10.58
N GLU A 10 0.06 6.03 -10.90
CA GLU A 10 -0.23 4.71 -11.47
C GLU A 10 0.42 4.53 -12.85
N ASN A 11 0.31 5.54 -13.72
CA ASN A 11 0.99 5.56 -15.02
C ASN A 11 2.52 5.42 -14.87
N GLU A 12 3.12 6.19 -13.98
CA GLU A 12 4.57 6.16 -13.71
C GLU A 12 5.00 4.80 -13.14
N ARG A 13 4.19 4.19 -12.28
CA ARG A 13 4.42 2.84 -11.74
C ARG A 13 4.39 1.78 -12.84
N ILE A 14 3.39 1.84 -13.73
CA ILE A 14 3.27 0.90 -14.86
C ILE A 14 4.46 1.07 -15.83
N VAL A 15 4.84 2.31 -16.14
CA VAL A 15 6.01 2.57 -17.01
C VAL A 15 7.29 2.07 -16.36
N LEU A 16 7.53 2.38 -15.08
CA LEU A 16 8.69 1.88 -14.35
C LEU A 16 8.74 0.34 -14.35
N GLY A 17 7.60 -0.31 -14.06
CA GLY A 17 7.47 -1.77 -14.11
C GLY A 17 7.82 -2.32 -15.49
N LEU A 18 7.27 -1.74 -16.56
CA LEU A 18 7.60 -2.12 -17.94
C LEU A 18 9.11 -1.99 -18.22
N LEU A 19 9.72 -0.87 -17.87
CA LEU A 19 11.16 -0.66 -18.08
C LEU A 19 12.01 -1.63 -17.25
N ASN A 20 11.58 -1.99 -16.03
CA ASN A 20 12.22 -3.03 -15.22
C ASN A 20 12.15 -4.40 -15.91
N THR A 21 10.98 -4.82 -16.38
CA THR A 21 10.82 -6.10 -17.06
C THR A 21 11.67 -6.18 -18.33
N LEU A 22 11.74 -5.10 -19.11
CA LEU A 22 12.54 -5.03 -20.34
C LEU A 22 14.05 -4.92 -20.11
N ALA A 23 14.49 -4.55 -18.90
CA ALA A 23 15.91 -4.53 -18.55
C ALA A 23 16.46 -5.92 -18.23
N SER A 24 15.59 -6.89 -17.92
CA SER A 24 16.01 -8.29 -17.75
C SER A 24 16.46 -8.85 -19.11
N ALA A 25 17.55 -9.61 -19.15
CA ALA A 25 18.21 -10.05 -20.39
C ALA A 25 17.39 -11.06 -21.24
N ASP A 26 16.17 -11.40 -20.82
CA ASP A 26 15.31 -12.39 -21.46
C ASP A 26 14.31 -11.76 -22.42
N VAL A 27 14.08 -12.44 -23.55
CA VAL A 27 12.99 -12.08 -24.47
C VAL A 27 11.64 -12.40 -23.81
N ARG A 28 10.91 -11.38 -23.37
CA ARG A 28 9.59 -11.52 -22.72
C ARG A 28 8.46 -11.23 -23.69
N SER A 29 7.41 -12.07 -23.66
CA SER A 29 6.18 -11.81 -24.43
C SER A 29 5.35 -10.71 -23.79
N GLN A 30 4.50 -10.02 -24.58
CA GLN A 30 3.56 -9.03 -24.02
C GLN A 30 2.60 -9.65 -23.00
N ARG A 31 2.24 -10.93 -23.16
CA ARG A 31 1.40 -11.67 -22.19
C ARG A 31 2.11 -11.88 -20.86
N TYR A 32 3.41 -12.19 -20.91
CA TYR A 32 4.24 -12.27 -19.70
C TYR A 32 4.25 -10.91 -18.98
N ILE A 33 4.51 -9.83 -19.71
CA ILE A 33 4.53 -8.47 -19.14
C ILE A 33 3.17 -8.10 -18.54
N ALA A 34 2.07 -8.49 -19.19
CA ALA A 34 0.71 -8.24 -18.69
C ALA A 34 0.46 -8.92 -17.34
N ALA A 35 0.84 -10.18 -17.21
CA ALA A 35 0.71 -10.95 -15.98
C ALA A 35 1.59 -10.36 -14.86
N GLU A 36 2.84 -10.03 -15.17
CA GLU A 36 3.79 -9.43 -14.22
C GLU A 36 3.29 -8.09 -13.67
N LEU A 37 2.74 -7.24 -14.54
CA LEU A 37 2.27 -5.90 -14.15
C LEU A 37 0.84 -5.90 -13.61
N GLY A 38 0.11 -7.02 -13.72
CA GLY A 38 -1.30 -7.11 -13.34
C GLY A 38 -2.22 -6.23 -14.20
N ILE A 39 -1.87 -6.00 -15.48
CA ILE A 39 -2.65 -5.14 -16.39
C ILE A 39 -3.10 -5.89 -17.64
N ALA A 40 -4.15 -5.39 -18.30
CA ALA A 40 -4.63 -5.97 -19.54
C ALA A 40 -3.56 -5.94 -20.65
N LEU A 41 -3.52 -6.97 -21.50
CA LEU A 41 -2.59 -7.07 -22.64
C LEU A 41 -2.65 -5.84 -23.58
N GLY A 42 -3.85 -5.28 -23.78
CA GLY A 42 -4.04 -4.07 -24.57
C GLY A 42 -3.32 -2.85 -24.00
N LEU A 43 -3.32 -2.71 -22.66
CA LEU A 43 -2.58 -1.65 -21.97
C LEU A 43 -1.08 -1.84 -22.14
N VAL A 44 -0.56 -3.07 -22.02
CA VAL A 44 0.86 -3.36 -22.28
C VAL A 44 1.28 -2.87 -23.68
N ASN A 45 0.51 -3.23 -24.71
CA ASN A 45 0.79 -2.80 -26.08
C ASN A 45 0.75 -1.27 -26.23
N ALA A 46 -0.21 -0.60 -25.59
CA ALA A 46 -0.30 0.85 -25.59
C ALA A 46 0.92 1.51 -24.91
N TYR A 47 1.34 1.00 -23.75
CA TYR A 47 2.53 1.50 -23.04
C TYR A 47 3.83 1.22 -23.80
N LEU A 48 3.97 0.05 -24.43
CA LEU A 48 5.11 -0.26 -25.30
C LEU A 48 5.20 0.71 -26.48
N LYS A 49 4.10 0.91 -27.22
CA LYS A 49 4.04 1.89 -28.32
C LYS A 49 4.36 3.31 -27.85
N ARG A 50 3.91 3.69 -26.65
CA ARG A 50 4.23 5.00 -26.04
C ARG A 50 5.72 5.11 -25.72
N CYS A 51 6.32 4.07 -25.14
CA CYS A 51 7.75 4.05 -24.80
C CYS A 51 8.64 4.07 -26.05
N ILE A 52 8.22 3.39 -27.13
CA ILE A 52 8.89 3.44 -28.44
C ILE A 52 8.84 4.85 -29.02
N ARG A 53 7.63 5.47 -29.06
CA ARG A 53 7.49 6.86 -29.54
C ARG A 53 8.30 7.87 -28.74
N LYS A 54 8.49 7.62 -27.44
CA LYS A 54 9.31 8.45 -26.55
C LYS A 54 10.82 8.18 -26.65
N GLY A 55 11.25 7.19 -27.44
CA GLY A 55 12.66 6.81 -27.57
C GLY A 55 13.21 5.97 -26.40
N LEU A 56 12.37 5.54 -25.47
CA LEU A 56 12.78 4.77 -24.29
C LEU A 56 13.05 3.30 -24.60
N VAL A 57 12.32 2.76 -25.59
CA VAL A 57 12.37 1.35 -25.99
C VAL A 57 12.60 1.27 -27.50
N LYS A 58 13.48 0.37 -27.93
CA LYS A 58 13.60 -0.05 -29.33
C LYS A 58 13.01 -1.44 -29.51
N VAL A 59 12.45 -1.66 -30.70
CA VAL A 59 11.97 -2.97 -31.13
C VAL A 59 12.89 -3.49 -32.22
N HIS A 60 13.34 -4.73 -32.07
CA HIS A 60 13.99 -5.49 -33.13
C HIS A 60 13.12 -6.68 -33.52
N GLY A 61 12.93 -6.84 -34.83
CA GLY A 61 12.27 -8.01 -35.39
C GLY A 61 13.23 -9.20 -35.34
N VAL A 62 12.85 -10.26 -34.65
CA VAL A 62 13.59 -11.53 -34.63
C VAL A 62 12.85 -12.53 -35.53
N PRO A 63 13.55 -13.46 -36.22
CA PRO A 63 12.88 -14.55 -36.92
C PRO A 63 11.92 -15.30 -35.99
N ALA A 64 10.75 -15.65 -36.51
CA ALA A 64 9.61 -16.27 -35.80
C ALA A 64 8.82 -15.34 -34.85
N ARG A 65 8.14 -14.31 -35.37
CA ARG A 65 7.04 -13.53 -34.70
C ARG A 65 7.33 -13.09 -33.25
N ARG A 66 8.60 -13.03 -32.85
CA ARG A 66 9.06 -12.61 -31.53
C ARG A 66 9.61 -11.20 -31.68
N TYR A 67 8.96 -10.25 -31.02
CA TYR A 67 9.50 -8.91 -30.87
C TYR A 67 10.47 -8.93 -29.70
N ALA A 68 11.71 -8.59 -29.95
CA ALA A 68 12.66 -8.33 -28.90
C ALA A 68 12.66 -6.83 -28.60
N TYR A 69 12.30 -6.49 -27.37
CA TYR A 69 12.27 -5.11 -26.88
C TYR A 69 13.52 -4.87 -26.05
N TYR A 70 14.21 -3.76 -26.30
CA TYR A 70 15.41 -3.38 -25.56
C TYR A 70 15.33 -1.93 -25.10
N LEU A 71 15.87 -1.66 -23.91
CA LEU A 71 16.01 -0.30 -23.42
C LEU A 71 17.08 0.46 -24.21
N THR A 72 16.79 1.70 -24.55
CA THR A 72 17.80 2.64 -25.05
C THR A 72 18.55 3.27 -23.87
N PRO A 73 19.68 3.97 -24.10
CA PRO A 73 20.30 4.80 -23.05
C PRO A 73 19.33 5.79 -22.41
N GLN A 74 18.42 6.37 -23.20
CA GLN A 74 17.35 7.24 -22.71
C GLN A 74 16.33 6.46 -21.84
N GLY A 75 15.99 5.23 -22.22
CA GLY A 75 15.14 4.35 -21.43
C GLY A 75 15.75 3.96 -20.09
N LEU A 76 17.07 3.71 -20.05
CA LEU A 76 17.81 3.48 -18.82
C LEU A 76 17.81 4.72 -17.92
N ALA A 77 18.04 5.91 -18.47
CA ALA A 77 17.99 7.16 -17.71
C ALA A 77 16.59 7.42 -17.12
N GLU A 78 15.53 7.20 -17.90
CA GLU A 78 14.15 7.37 -17.45
C GLU A 78 13.76 6.33 -16.40
N LYS A 79 14.20 5.07 -16.56
CA LYS A 79 14.06 4.02 -15.54
C LYS A 79 14.66 4.48 -14.22
N SER A 80 15.92 4.92 -14.22
CA SER A 80 16.61 5.42 -13.03
C SER A 80 15.87 6.59 -12.38
N ARG A 81 15.42 7.57 -13.18
CA ARG A 81 14.64 8.72 -12.69
C ARG A 81 13.34 8.27 -12.00
N LEU A 82 12.59 7.38 -12.63
CA LEU A 82 11.35 6.83 -12.07
C LEU A 82 11.60 5.99 -10.82
N THR A 83 12.70 5.22 -10.77
CA THR A 83 13.11 4.48 -9.57
C THR A 83 13.38 5.43 -8.40
N VAL A 84 14.16 6.49 -8.61
CA VAL A 84 14.44 7.49 -7.56
C VAL A 84 13.16 8.17 -7.09
N GLN A 85 12.26 8.51 -8.01
CA GLN A 85 10.95 9.11 -7.66
C GLN A 85 10.10 8.15 -6.82
N TYR A 86 10.00 6.88 -7.23
CA TYR A 86 9.27 5.85 -6.50
C TYR A 86 9.82 5.70 -5.07
N LEU A 87 11.14 5.55 -4.92
CA LEU A 87 11.77 5.43 -3.60
C LEU A 87 11.54 6.68 -2.74
N SER A 88 11.63 7.88 -3.33
CA SER A 88 11.39 9.13 -2.63
C SER A 88 9.96 9.23 -2.10
N ASN A 89 8.98 8.80 -2.91
CA ASN A 89 7.58 8.74 -2.51
C ASN A 89 7.36 7.70 -1.41
N SER A 90 7.91 6.48 -1.57
CA SER A 90 7.79 5.41 -0.58
C SER A 90 8.41 5.78 0.76
N PHE A 91 9.60 6.41 0.78
CA PHE A 91 10.20 6.89 2.02
C PHE A 91 9.42 8.03 2.66
N SER A 92 8.79 8.89 1.85
CA SER A 92 7.93 9.95 2.38
C SER A 92 6.68 9.38 3.02
N PHE A 93 6.05 8.39 2.40
CA PHE A 93 4.95 7.63 3.00
C PHE A 93 5.39 6.96 4.31
N PHE A 94 6.51 6.22 4.30
CA PHE A 94 7.03 5.56 5.50
C PHE A 94 7.26 6.53 6.66
N ARG A 95 7.90 7.67 6.43
CA ARG A 95 8.14 8.69 7.47
C ARG A 95 6.83 9.28 8.01
N LEU A 96 5.87 9.54 7.13
CA LEU A 96 4.55 10.05 7.51
C LEU A 96 3.79 9.02 8.35
N ALA A 97 3.73 7.78 7.88
CA ALA A 97 3.10 6.66 8.56
C ALA A 97 3.72 6.40 9.93
N LYS A 98 5.06 6.31 10.03
CA LYS A 98 5.76 6.14 11.32
C LYS A 98 5.38 7.24 12.30
N ARG A 99 5.41 8.51 11.87
CA ARG A 99 5.07 9.65 12.73
C ARG A 99 3.62 9.59 13.21
N ASP A 100 2.68 9.30 12.31
CA ASP A 100 1.26 9.33 12.64
C ASP A 100 0.85 8.09 13.47
N CYS A 101 1.47 6.92 13.24
CA CYS A 101 1.34 5.76 14.13
C CYS A 101 1.89 6.06 15.53
N ALA A 102 3.07 6.68 15.64
CA ALA A 102 3.64 7.06 16.92
C ALA A 102 2.70 7.98 17.72
N ARG A 103 2.11 8.99 17.07
CA ARG A 103 1.11 9.87 17.69
C ARG A 103 -0.15 9.11 18.13
N ALA A 104 -0.62 8.16 17.33
CA ALA A 104 -1.77 7.34 17.71
C ALA A 104 -1.47 6.46 18.92
N PHE A 105 -0.24 5.92 19.04
CA PHE A 105 0.18 5.16 20.21
C PHE A 105 0.42 6.04 21.44
N GLU A 106 0.93 7.26 21.28
CA GLU A 106 1.01 8.24 22.37
C GLU A 106 -0.39 8.55 22.93
N ALA A 107 -1.38 8.75 22.05
CA ALA A 107 -2.77 8.96 22.44
C ALA A 107 -3.36 7.71 23.14
N ALA A 108 -3.07 6.51 22.64
CA ALA A 108 -3.48 5.25 23.26
C ALA A 108 -2.93 5.14 24.69
N ASN A 109 -1.63 5.37 24.86
CA ASN A 109 -0.95 5.31 26.15
C ASN A 109 -1.50 6.35 27.14
N ALA A 110 -1.85 7.55 26.68
CA ALA A 110 -2.47 8.58 27.52
C ALA A 110 -3.87 8.17 28.04
N LEU A 111 -4.56 7.28 27.33
CA LEU A 111 -5.84 6.68 27.74
C LEU A 111 -5.66 5.39 28.55
N GLY A 112 -4.41 4.96 28.78
CA GLY A 112 -4.10 3.70 29.46
C GLY A 112 -4.24 2.45 28.59
N PHE A 113 -4.38 2.61 27.27
CA PHE A 113 -4.49 1.50 26.33
C PHE A 113 -3.11 0.98 25.96
N SER A 114 -2.91 -0.33 26.11
CA SER A 114 -1.62 -1.00 25.85
C SER A 114 -1.74 -2.21 24.94
N ARG A 115 -2.96 -2.71 24.72
CA ARG A 115 -3.26 -3.87 23.87
C ARG A 115 -4.16 -3.45 22.72
N LEU A 116 -3.61 -3.31 21.53
CA LEU A 116 -4.34 -2.78 20.37
C LEU A 116 -4.57 -3.86 19.30
N VAL A 117 -5.67 -3.73 18.58
CA VAL A 117 -5.95 -4.46 17.33
C VAL A 117 -5.73 -3.52 16.16
N LEU A 118 -5.17 -4.02 15.07
CA LEU A 118 -5.09 -3.27 13.80
C LEU A 118 -6.27 -3.65 12.90
N ALA A 119 -6.99 -2.65 12.38
CA ALA A 119 -8.08 -2.87 11.43
C ALA A 119 -7.61 -2.58 10.01
N GLY A 120 -7.34 -3.64 9.25
CA GLY A 120 -6.87 -3.62 7.87
C GLY A 120 -5.40 -4.01 7.73
N GLN A 121 -5.14 -5.02 6.90
CA GLN A 121 -3.80 -5.44 6.50
C GLN A 121 -3.28 -4.52 5.40
N SER A 122 -2.16 -3.84 5.66
CA SER A 122 -1.54 -2.91 4.71
C SER A 122 -0.10 -2.62 5.11
N ASP A 123 0.65 -1.91 4.25
CA ASP A 123 1.96 -1.34 4.59
C ASP A 123 1.90 -0.45 5.86
N LEU A 124 0.77 0.22 6.10
CA LEU A 124 0.57 1.00 7.32
C LEU A 124 0.45 0.10 8.55
N ALA A 125 -0.18 -1.07 8.43
CA ALA A 125 -0.23 -2.06 9.50
C ALA A 125 1.17 -2.62 9.81
N GLU A 126 2.01 -2.86 8.80
CA GLU A 126 3.40 -3.28 9.01
C GLU A 126 4.18 -2.24 9.82
N ILE A 127 4.06 -0.98 9.40
CA ILE A 127 4.72 0.15 10.08
C ILE A 127 4.19 0.28 11.50
N ALA A 128 2.88 0.13 11.72
CA ALA A 128 2.27 0.17 13.04
C ALA A 128 2.82 -0.94 13.96
N ILE A 129 2.95 -2.18 13.47
CA ILE A 129 3.53 -3.30 14.23
C ILE A 129 4.97 -2.98 14.65
N LEU A 130 5.78 -2.45 13.73
CA LEU A 130 7.16 -2.07 14.02
C LEU A 130 7.24 -0.93 15.05
N CYS A 131 6.37 0.07 14.94
CA CYS A 131 6.34 1.22 15.84
C CYS A 131 5.77 0.89 17.23
N ALA A 132 4.92 -0.13 17.34
CA ALA A 132 4.28 -0.53 18.59
C ALA A 132 5.31 -0.95 19.66
N VAL A 133 6.40 -1.61 19.23
CA VAL A 133 7.50 -2.04 20.12
C VAL A 133 8.15 -0.84 20.83
N GLU A 134 8.49 0.22 20.08
CA GLU A 134 9.08 1.44 20.63
C GLU A 134 8.10 2.16 21.58
N ALA A 135 6.80 2.06 21.31
CA ALA A 135 5.74 2.71 22.09
C ALA A 135 5.26 1.92 23.31
N GLY A 136 5.78 0.70 23.55
CA GLY A 136 5.30 -0.17 24.62
C GLY A 136 3.88 -0.71 24.41
N VAL A 137 3.41 -0.71 23.16
CA VAL A 137 2.07 -1.20 22.79
C VAL A 137 2.18 -2.62 22.25
N THR A 138 1.29 -3.50 22.71
CA THR A 138 1.16 -4.87 22.21
C THR A 138 0.09 -4.91 21.13
N ILE A 139 0.47 -5.31 19.91
CA ILE A 139 -0.51 -5.62 18.86
C ILE A 139 -0.97 -7.05 19.03
N VAL A 140 -2.25 -7.24 19.39
CA VAL A 140 -2.79 -8.58 19.71
C VAL A 140 -3.35 -9.31 18.50
N ALA A 141 -3.83 -8.57 17.50
CA ALA A 141 -4.34 -9.13 16.25
C ALA A 141 -4.36 -8.09 15.13
N VAL A 142 -4.38 -8.59 13.89
CA VAL A 142 -4.77 -7.82 12.71
C VAL A 142 -6.11 -8.36 12.21
N VAL A 143 -7.13 -7.50 12.17
CA VAL A 143 -8.45 -7.83 11.62
C VAL A 143 -8.47 -7.42 10.17
N ASP A 144 -8.61 -8.40 9.28
CA ASP A 144 -8.79 -8.17 7.85
C ASP A 144 -9.68 -9.26 7.23
N THR A 145 -10.62 -8.83 6.38
CA THR A 145 -11.62 -9.66 5.71
C THR A 145 -11.14 -10.31 4.41
N CYS A 146 -9.96 -9.92 3.90
CA CYS A 146 -9.55 -10.15 2.52
C CYS A 146 -8.36 -11.13 2.35
N SER A 147 -7.91 -11.78 3.42
CA SER A 147 -6.73 -12.66 3.38
C SER A 147 -7.02 -14.09 3.86
N ALA A 148 -6.43 -15.07 3.18
CA ALA A 148 -6.46 -16.49 3.57
C ALA A 148 -5.34 -16.86 4.56
N GLU A 149 -4.35 -15.99 4.74
CA GLU A 149 -3.22 -16.24 5.65
C GLU A 149 -3.67 -16.18 7.12
N THR A 150 -2.98 -16.87 8.02
CA THR A 150 -3.36 -16.90 9.45
C THR A 150 -2.54 -15.95 10.31
N LYS A 151 -1.42 -15.43 9.79
CA LYS A 151 -0.54 -14.49 10.47
C LYS A 151 -0.10 -13.37 9.54
N PHE A 152 0.21 -12.22 10.14
CA PHE A 152 0.77 -11.06 9.46
C PHE A 152 1.91 -10.50 10.30
N LEU A 153 3.14 -10.55 9.78
CA LEU A 153 4.37 -10.18 10.52
C LEU A 153 4.46 -10.82 11.93
N GLY A 154 4.05 -12.08 12.06
CA GLY A 154 4.06 -12.82 13.32
C GLY A 154 2.86 -12.56 14.25
N VAL A 155 2.04 -11.54 13.96
CA VAL A 155 0.78 -11.25 14.66
C VAL A 155 -0.34 -12.12 14.10
N ASP A 156 -1.24 -12.62 14.95
CA ASP A 156 -2.36 -13.44 14.51
C ASP A 156 -3.38 -12.60 13.72
N ARG A 157 -3.95 -13.21 12.66
CA ARG A 157 -5.02 -12.59 11.88
C ARG A 157 -6.39 -13.09 12.33
N ALA A 158 -7.34 -12.17 12.41
CA ALA A 158 -8.75 -12.43 12.65
C ALA A 158 -9.61 -11.96 11.47
N GLY A 159 -10.72 -12.66 11.20
CA GLY A 159 -11.67 -12.26 10.16
C GLY A 159 -12.61 -11.13 10.60
N SER A 160 -12.84 -11.03 11.90
CA SER A 160 -13.65 -9.99 12.55
C SER A 160 -13.10 -9.64 13.93
N PHE A 161 -13.55 -8.52 14.51
CA PHE A 161 -13.20 -8.14 15.88
C PHE A 161 -13.69 -9.16 16.93
N ALA A 162 -14.78 -9.88 16.66
CA ALA A 162 -15.33 -10.89 17.55
C ALA A 162 -14.45 -12.15 17.65
N ASP A 163 -13.63 -12.41 16.63
CA ASP A 163 -12.73 -13.57 16.60
C ASP A 163 -11.46 -13.36 17.44
N VAL A 164 -11.19 -12.11 17.88
CA VAL A 164 -10.00 -11.76 18.65
C VAL A 164 -10.13 -12.24 20.09
N GLN A 165 -9.61 -13.42 20.37
CA GLN A 165 -9.69 -14.06 21.70
C GLN A 165 -8.89 -13.34 22.78
N ALA A 166 -7.80 -12.66 22.40
CA ALA A 166 -6.81 -12.15 23.35
C ALA A 166 -7.28 -10.96 24.20
N GLY A 167 -8.46 -10.39 23.95
CA GLY A 167 -8.90 -9.14 24.57
C GLY A 167 -8.01 -7.94 24.19
N PHE A 168 -8.64 -6.81 23.89
CA PHE A 168 -7.93 -5.61 23.46
C PHE A 168 -8.58 -4.36 24.06
N ASP A 169 -7.79 -3.30 24.19
CA ASP A 169 -8.16 -2.02 24.75
C ASP A 169 -8.69 -1.07 23.67
N ALA A 170 -8.11 -1.08 22.47
CA ALA A 170 -8.48 -0.20 21.38
C ALA A 170 -8.19 -0.79 20.00
N VAL A 171 -8.77 -0.17 18.97
CA VAL A 171 -8.52 -0.48 17.57
C VAL A 171 -7.78 0.68 16.91
N LEU A 172 -6.68 0.41 16.22
CA LEU A 172 -6.02 1.35 15.33
C LEU A 172 -6.41 1.06 13.88
N ILE A 173 -6.96 2.04 13.18
CA ILE A 173 -7.30 1.88 11.75
C ILE A 173 -6.02 1.90 10.93
N THR A 174 -5.83 0.83 10.16
CA THR A 174 -4.70 0.66 9.25
C THR A 174 -5.12 0.26 7.82
N ASP A 175 -6.43 0.15 7.55
CA ASP A 175 -6.94 -0.02 6.19
C ASP A 175 -6.81 1.30 5.42
N VAL A 176 -5.90 1.33 4.45
CA VAL A 176 -5.66 2.50 3.59
C VAL A 176 -6.63 2.59 2.41
N THR A 177 -7.37 1.52 2.12
CA THR A 177 -8.27 1.43 0.96
C THR A 177 -9.74 1.64 1.34
N ARG A 178 -10.15 1.11 2.49
CA ARG A 178 -11.53 1.14 3.01
C ARG A 178 -11.59 1.80 4.39
N ALA A 179 -10.72 2.78 4.63
CA ALA A 179 -10.52 3.43 5.93
C ALA A 179 -11.83 3.78 6.66
N ALA A 180 -12.81 4.38 5.97
CA ALA A 180 -14.09 4.75 6.55
C ALA A 180 -14.94 3.53 6.97
N GLN A 181 -15.01 2.49 6.13
CA GLN A 181 -15.76 1.26 6.43
C GLN A 181 -15.13 0.51 7.60
N SER A 182 -13.80 0.43 7.63
CA SER A 182 -13.05 -0.19 8.73
C SER A 182 -13.18 0.61 10.03
N PHE A 183 -13.28 1.94 9.96
CA PHE A 183 -13.57 2.80 11.11
C PHE A 183 -14.98 2.52 11.66
N GLU A 184 -16.01 2.57 10.83
CA GLU A 184 -17.40 2.30 11.23
C GLU A 184 -17.54 0.90 11.86
N ALA A 185 -16.91 -0.12 11.26
CA ALA A 185 -16.91 -1.48 11.80
C ALA A 185 -16.20 -1.57 13.17
N ALA A 186 -15.12 -0.82 13.37
CA ALA A 186 -14.42 -0.77 14.65
C ALA A 186 -15.27 -0.08 15.73
N VAL A 187 -15.90 1.06 15.39
CA VAL A 187 -16.79 1.79 16.30
C VAL A 187 -17.95 0.89 16.73
N ALA A 188 -18.57 0.17 15.79
CA ALA A 188 -19.65 -0.77 16.09
C ALA A 188 -19.20 -1.92 17.01
N ALA A 189 -17.93 -2.31 16.96
CA ALA A 189 -17.38 -3.41 17.76
C ALA A 189 -16.95 -3.00 19.18
N CYS A 190 -16.38 -1.80 19.35
CA CYS A 190 -15.76 -1.40 20.62
C CYS A 190 -16.10 -0.01 21.15
N GLY A 191 -16.91 0.79 20.46
CA GLY A 191 -17.18 2.18 20.83
C GLY A 191 -16.15 3.15 20.22
N ALA A 192 -16.59 4.37 19.90
CA ALA A 192 -15.78 5.38 19.20
C ALA A 192 -14.59 5.87 20.02
N GLU A 193 -14.73 5.89 21.35
CA GLU A 193 -13.69 6.26 22.30
C GLU A 193 -12.50 5.29 22.33
N ARG A 194 -12.68 4.11 21.73
CA ARG A 194 -11.67 3.05 21.62
C ARG A 194 -11.16 2.87 20.19
N VAL A 195 -11.48 3.78 19.27
CA VAL A 195 -11.00 3.76 17.88
C VAL A 195 -10.03 4.90 17.61
N LEU A 196 -8.81 4.55 17.20
CA LEU A 196 -7.73 5.45 16.88
C LEU A 196 -7.49 5.43 15.36
N ALA A 197 -7.18 6.57 14.77
CA ALA A 197 -6.89 6.68 13.34
C ALA A 197 -5.65 7.55 13.09
N PRO A 198 -4.62 7.05 12.40
CA PRO A 198 -3.50 7.87 11.93
C PRO A 198 -3.99 9.02 11.04
N ALA A 199 -3.48 10.23 11.26
CA ALA A 199 -3.97 11.44 10.57
C ALA A 199 -3.88 11.36 9.04
N LEU A 200 -2.88 10.66 8.50
CA LEU A 200 -2.72 10.40 7.06
C LEU A 200 -3.94 9.73 6.41
N LEU A 201 -4.80 9.04 7.17
CA LEU A 201 -6.03 8.42 6.64
C LEU A 201 -7.17 9.43 6.40
N GLY A 202 -7.04 10.68 6.88
CA GLY A 202 -8.03 11.73 6.64
C GLY A 202 -9.38 11.52 7.35
N LEU A 203 -9.44 10.65 8.36
CA LEU A 203 -10.67 10.31 9.10
C LEU A 203 -11.07 11.32 10.19
N GLY A 204 -10.41 12.49 10.27
CA GLY A 204 -10.62 13.48 11.33
C GLY A 204 -12.06 14.04 11.42
N HIS A 205 -12.85 13.94 10.35
CA HIS A 205 -14.24 14.38 10.32
C HIS A 205 -15.22 13.35 10.93
N LEU A 206 -14.84 12.06 10.97
CA LEU A 206 -15.68 11.00 11.55
C LEU A 206 -15.52 10.94 13.07
N THR A 207 -14.29 11.13 13.55
CA THR A 207 -13.96 11.23 14.98
C THR A 207 -14.62 12.41 15.69
N GLN A 208 -14.95 13.50 14.98
CA GLN A 208 -15.62 14.67 15.56
C GLN A 208 -17.15 14.56 15.59
N ARG A 209 -17.78 13.73 14.73
CA ARG A 209 -19.24 13.59 14.69
C ARG A 209 -19.78 12.74 15.84
N GLU A 210 -19.01 11.75 16.28
CA GLU A 210 -19.45 10.81 17.33
C GLU A 210 -19.13 11.31 18.75
N GLY A 211 -18.20 12.25 18.92
CA GLY A 211 -17.93 12.91 20.21
C GLY A 211 -18.90 14.05 20.56
N ALA A 212 -19.86 14.36 19.69
CA ALA A 212 -20.84 15.44 19.86
C ALA A 212 -22.29 14.94 20.04
N ALA A 213 -22.48 13.62 20.14
CA ALA A 213 -23.76 12.96 20.39
C ALA A 213 -23.75 12.30 21.78
#